data_AF-A0A2E8SQ05-F1
#
_entry.id   AF-A0A2E8SQ05-F1
#
_cell.length_a   1.000
_cell.length_b   1.000
_cell.length_c   1.000
_cell.angle_alpha   90.00
_cell.angle_beta   90.00
_cell.angle_gamma   90.00
#
_symmetry.space_group_name_H-M   'P 1'
#
loop_
_entity.id
_entity.type
_entity.pdbx_description
1 polymer ?
#
loop_
_entity_poly.entity_id
_entity_poly.type
_entity_poly.pdbx_seq_one_letter_code
_entity_poly.pdbx_strand_id
1 'polypeptide(L)'
;MAEPPDSGTPGEGAPTALEGGAYDLIKQRLNDQGATLREELGKLDERRAQVFGSKKLELKKMARVSTQLNCEPRDMIQLGHDHFLFGFNVELGLKQGQLSDVFAVYDYDEAAEEFKEGDLSILHDAKFQERFGVMFSVNKDARFHRFAQVGSNFYMVFRTGSKVGDVTVYKWLINPDGQLVYDHDRAANEYLTTAFPAEFNFQWINPTPSDVRHGDNPHVSIQDRVFVECVGGDLTIKIEDNTATGEGIYSEPVEDRNQKVDDAEIQYAIQGALIL
;
A
#
# COMPACT_ATOMS: atom_id res chain seq x y z
N MET A 1 14.43 27.61 14.82
CA MET A 1 13.70 28.53 15.69
C MET A 1 12.62 29.17 14.82
N ALA A 2 11.42 28.59 14.78
CA ALA A 2 10.31 29.13 14.01
C ALA A 2 9.54 30.11 14.88
N GLU A 3 9.22 31.29 14.34
CA GLU A 3 8.42 32.31 15.01
C GLU A 3 7.01 31.79 15.33
N PRO A 4 6.40 32.23 16.45
CA PRO A 4 5.03 31.87 16.78
C PRO A 4 4.06 32.57 15.81
N PRO A 5 2.90 31.95 15.51
CA PRO A 5 1.94 32.52 14.58
C PRO A 5 1.31 33.79 15.17
N ASP A 6 1.14 34.79 14.31
CA ASP A 6 0.50 36.08 14.55
C ASP A 6 -0.98 35.87 14.94
N SER A 7 -1.26 35.99 16.23
CA SER A 7 -2.62 36.00 16.77
C SER A 7 -3.25 37.36 16.48
N GLY A 8 -3.92 37.47 15.33
CA GLY A 8 -4.59 38.67 14.87
C GLY A 8 -5.40 39.39 15.94
N THR A 9 -5.35 40.71 15.91
CA THR A 9 -5.98 41.62 16.86
C THR A 9 -7.50 41.39 16.96
N PRO A 10 -8.08 41.25 18.17
CA PRO A 10 -9.52 41.06 18.31
C PRO A 10 -10.30 42.32 17.91
N GLY A 11 -11.30 42.15 17.05
CA GLY A 11 -12.27 43.20 16.72
C GLY A 11 -13.07 43.64 17.95
N GLU A 12 -13.21 44.95 18.13
CA GLU A 12 -14.03 45.58 19.16
C GLU A 12 -15.50 45.13 19.05
N GLY A 13 -16.02 44.51 20.13
CA GLY A 13 -17.46 44.31 20.30
C GLY A 13 -17.97 42.93 20.74
N ALA A 14 -17.11 41.97 21.10
CA ALA A 14 -17.55 40.71 21.70
C ALA A 14 -17.45 40.75 23.24
N PRO A 15 -18.43 40.23 23.99
CA PRO A 15 -18.47 40.33 25.45
C PRO A 15 -17.29 39.57 26.08
N THR A 16 -16.41 40.33 26.71
CA THR A 16 -15.28 39.93 27.55
C THR A 16 -15.76 39.31 28.88
N ALA A 17 -16.40 38.13 28.81
CA ALA A 17 -16.89 37.42 30.00
C ALA A 17 -16.86 35.88 29.93
N LEU A 18 -16.20 35.25 28.94
CA LEU A 18 -16.18 33.78 28.79
C LEU A 18 -14.81 33.19 28.38
N GLU A 19 -13.72 33.95 28.46
CA GLU A 19 -12.37 33.41 28.20
C GLU A 19 -11.83 32.70 29.45
N GLY A 20 -11.63 31.37 29.34
CA GLY A 20 -11.00 30.53 30.36
C GLY A 20 -11.88 29.36 30.80
N GLY A 21 -12.99 29.61 31.48
CA GLY A 21 -13.71 28.56 32.21
C GLY A 21 -14.30 27.42 31.37
N ALA A 22 -15.02 27.73 30.29
CA ALA A 22 -15.72 26.71 29.49
C ALA A 22 -14.76 25.89 28.61
N TYR A 23 -13.80 26.56 27.98
CA TYR A 23 -12.79 25.92 27.15
C TYR A 23 -11.87 25.02 27.98
N ASP A 24 -11.35 25.52 29.10
CA ASP A 24 -10.44 24.75 29.96
C ASP A 24 -11.16 23.55 30.60
N LEU A 25 -12.45 23.70 30.94
CA LEU A 25 -13.28 22.60 31.44
C LEU A 25 -13.49 21.51 30.37
N ILE A 26 -13.78 21.88 29.12
CA ILE A 26 -13.93 20.91 28.02
C ILE A 26 -12.59 20.21 27.75
N LYS A 27 -11.48 20.95 27.72
CA LYS A 27 -10.13 20.41 27.55
C LYS A 27 -9.77 19.42 28.65
N GLN A 28 -10.07 19.74 29.91
CA GLN A 28 -9.84 18.85 31.04
C GLN A 28 -10.66 17.56 30.88
N ARG A 29 -11.95 17.65 30.56
CA ARG A 29 -12.82 16.48 30.34
C ARG A 29 -12.31 15.57 29.21
N LEU A 30 -11.86 16.16 28.11
CA LEU A 30 -11.28 15.40 27.00
C LEU A 30 -9.99 14.69 27.41
N ASN A 31 -9.13 15.33 28.21
CA ASN A 31 -7.93 14.71 28.74
C ASN A 31 -8.24 13.55 29.70
N ASP A 32 -9.24 13.71 30.57
CA ASP A 32 -9.68 12.69 31.52
C ASP A 32 -10.28 11.47 30.78
N GLN A 33 -11.11 11.72 29.76
CA GLN A 33 -11.63 10.66 28.88
C GLN A 33 -10.50 9.97 28.10
N GLY A 34 -9.54 10.74 27.58
CA GLY A 34 -8.36 10.19 26.90
C GLY A 34 -7.48 9.36 27.84
N ALA A 35 -7.36 9.74 29.11
CA ALA A 35 -6.65 8.96 30.12
C ALA A 35 -7.36 7.63 30.42
N THR A 36 -8.69 7.68 30.60
CA THR A 36 -9.53 6.50 30.81
C THR A 36 -9.44 5.54 29.62
N LEU A 37 -9.52 6.06 28.39
CA LEU A 37 -9.41 5.27 27.18
C LEU A 37 -8.03 4.60 27.06
N ARG A 38 -6.95 5.31 27.37
CA ARG A 38 -5.59 4.75 27.36
C ARG A 38 -5.44 3.62 28.39
N GLU A 39 -6.05 3.75 29.57
CA GLU A 39 -6.03 2.71 30.59
C GLU A 39 -6.75 1.44 30.12
N GLU A 40 -7.97 1.59 29.58
CA GLU A 40 -8.75 0.45 29.07
C GLU A 40 -8.08 -0.21 27.87
N LEU A 41 -7.48 0.57 26.96
CA LEU A 41 -6.66 0.05 25.86
C LEU A 41 -5.44 -0.71 26.36
N GLY A 42 -4.79 -0.23 27.44
CA GLY A 42 -3.68 -0.93 28.08
C GLY A 42 -4.09 -2.30 28.62
N LYS A 43 -5.21 -2.37 29.36
CA LYS A 43 -5.77 -3.64 29.86
C LYS A 43 -6.11 -4.60 28.73
N LEU A 44 -6.67 -4.09 27.63
CA LEU A 44 -6.99 -4.88 26.44
C LEU A 44 -5.72 -5.44 25.78
N ASP A 45 -4.67 -4.62 25.63
CA ASP A 45 -3.41 -5.04 25.03
C ASP A 45 -2.67 -6.07 25.91
N GLU A 46 -2.68 -5.89 27.23
CA GLU A 46 -2.16 -6.90 28.16
C GLU A 46 -2.90 -8.22 28.02
N ARG A 47 -4.24 -8.18 27.92
CA ARG A 47 -5.04 -9.39 27.71
C ARG A 47 -4.76 -10.03 26.36
N ARG A 48 -4.63 -9.23 25.30
CA ARG A 48 -4.22 -9.69 23.97
C ARG A 48 -2.86 -10.39 24.04
N ALA A 49 -1.88 -9.78 24.70
CA ALA A 49 -0.55 -10.34 24.90
C ALA A 49 -0.58 -11.66 25.70
N GLN A 50 -1.45 -11.80 26.70
CA GLN A 50 -1.61 -13.05 27.44
C GLN A 50 -2.24 -14.17 26.59
N VAL A 51 -3.27 -13.86 25.80
CA VAL A 51 -4.01 -14.87 25.02
C VAL A 51 -3.23 -15.30 23.77
N PHE A 52 -2.64 -14.35 23.05
CA PHE A 52 -1.97 -14.60 21.78
C PHE A 52 -0.45 -14.73 21.91
N GLY A 53 0.11 -14.46 23.10
CA GLY A 53 1.53 -14.23 23.29
C GLY A 53 1.94 -12.84 22.80
N SER A 54 3.00 -12.29 23.36
CA SER A 54 3.68 -11.11 22.82
C SER A 54 5.17 -11.36 22.73
N LYS A 55 5.78 -10.89 21.63
CA LYS A 55 7.23 -10.71 21.55
C LYS A 55 7.48 -9.22 21.69
N LYS A 56 7.98 -8.81 22.86
CA LYS A 56 8.40 -7.43 23.06
C LYS A 56 9.60 -7.17 22.16
N LEU A 57 9.45 -6.26 21.21
CA LEU A 57 10.57 -5.73 20.46
C LEU A 57 11.25 -4.68 21.32
N GLU A 58 12.51 -4.89 21.63
CA GLU A 58 13.35 -3.91 22.32
C GLU A 58 14.60 -3.66 21.50
N LEU A 59 15.10 -2.42 21.54
CA LEU A 59 16.34 -2.07 20.88
C LEU A 59 17.50 -2.75 21.61
N LYS A 60 17.96 -3.88 21.07
CA LYS A 60 19.09 -4.62 21.64
C LYS A 60 20.42 -3.86 21.47
N LYS A 61 20.67 -3.34 20.25
CA LYS A 61 21.90 -2.62 19.90
C LYS A 61 21.65 -1.68 18.73
N MET A 62 22.44 -0.61 18.66
CA MET A 62 22.52 0.28 17.50
C MET A 62 23.88 0.09 16.84
N ALA A 63 23.89 -0.21 15.55
CA ALA A 63 25.09 -0.28 14.74
C ALA A 63 25.07 0.83 13.69
N ARG A 64 26.25 1.30 13.30
CA ARG A 64 26.40 2.19 12.14
C ARG A 64 27.00 1.37 11.01
N VAL A 65 26.27 1.30 9.90
CA VAL A 65 26.72 0.66 8.68
C VAL A 65 27.25 1.76 7.76
N SER A 66 28.53 1.71 7.43
CA SER A 66 29.16 2.67 6.51
C SER A 66 29.13 2.09 5.10
N THR A 67 28.60 2.86 4.14
CA THR A 67 28.68 2.53 2.72
C THR A 67 29.92 3.19 2.11
N GLN A 68 30.47 2.57 1.07
CA GLN A 68 31.64 3.12 0.35
C GLN A 68 31.29 4.39 -0.42
N LEU A 69 30.06 4.50 -0.91
CA LEU A 69 29.55 5.63 -1.67
C LEU A 69 28.54 6.43 -0.85
N ASN A 70 28.47 7.74 -1.12
CA ASN A 70 27.36 8.56 -0.63
C ASN A 70 26.08 8.08 -1.32
N CYS A 71 25.14 7.57 -0.53
CA CYS A 71 23.93 6.93 -1.04
C CYS A 71 22.70 7.28 -0.20
N GLU A 72 21.54 7.19 -0.82
CA GLU A 72 20.25 7.19 -0.15
C GLU A 72 19.88 5.75 0.23
N PRO A 73 19.80 5.39 1.53
CA PRO A 73 19.32 4.08 1.96
C PRO A 73 17.86 3.90 1.52
N ARG A 74 17.52 2.75 0.95
CA ARG A 74 16.15 2.50 0.45
C ARG A 74 15.45 1.35 1.14
N ASP A 75 16.11 0.21 1.26
CA ASP A 75 15.50 -0.96 1.89
C ASP A 75 16.55 -1.96 2.38
N MET A 76 16.17 -2.80 3.33
CA MET A 76 17.01 -3.87 3.86
C MET A 76 16.15 -5.09 4.16
N ILE A 77 16.63 -6.27 3.79
CA ILE A 77 15.93 -7.53 4.02
C ILE A 77 16.90 -8.59 4.54
N GLN A 78 16.42 -9.41 5.46
CA GLN A 78 17.16 -10.56 5.98
C GLN A 78 17.03 -11.73 4.98
N LEU A 79 18.16 -12.35 4.66
CA LEU A 79 18.25 -13.56 3.86
C LEU A 79 18.71 -14.70 4.78
N GLY A 80 17.86 -15.69 5.01
CA GLY A 80 18.18 -16.78 5.95
C GLY A 80 18.26 -16.27 7.40
N HIS A 81 19.35 -16.57 8.11
CA HIS A 81 19.48 -16.29 9.54
C HIS A 81 20.33 -15.05 9.85
N ASP A 82 21.50 -14.93 9.25
CA ASP A 82 22.53 -13.95 9.59
C ASP A 82 22.97 -13.07 8.42
N HIS A 83 22.44 -13.30 7.22
CA HIS A 83 22.74 -12.47 6.05
C HIS A 83 21.67 -11.41 5.84
N PHE A 84 22.10 -10.21 5.44
CA PHE A 84 21.23 -9.09 5.14
C PHE A 84 21.60 -8.51 3.79
N LEU A 85 20.60 -8.34 2.94
CA LEU A 85 20.76 -7.61 1.69
C LEU A 85 20.26 -6.18 1.89
N PHE A 86 21.14 -5.23 1.65
CA PHE A 86 20.88 -3.82 1.73
C PHE A 86 20.83 -3.21 0.33
N GLY A 87 19.78 -2.45 0.05
CA GLY A 87 19.59 -1.74 -1.21
C GLY A 87 19.55 -0.24 -1.00
N PHE A 88 20.24 0.48 -1.87
CA PHE A 88 20.40 1.93 -1.80
C PHE A 88 20.48 2.52 -3.21
N ASN A 89 20.30 3.85 -3.29
CA ASN A 89 20.48 4.60 -4.52
C ASN A 89 21.69 5.51 -4.39
N VAL A 90 22.48 5.60 -5.45
CA VAL A 90 23.65 6.48 -5.53
C VAL A 90 23.43 7.47 -6.66
N GLU A 91 23.78 8.72 -6.43
CA GLU A 91 23.87 9.73 -7.49
C GLU A 91 25.18 9.54 -8.25
N LEU A 92 25.28 8.45 -9.01
CA LEU A 92 26.40 8.26 -9.91
C LEU A 92 26.08 8.97 -11.23
N GLY A 93 26.86 10.01 -11.56
CA GLY A 93 26.68 10.78 -12.80
C GLY A 93 26.68 9.90 -14.06
N LEU A 94 27.86 9.55 -14.58
CA LEU A 94 28.00 8.79 -15.85
C LEU A 94 28.30 7.30 -15.67
N LYS A 95 28.59 6.85 -14.45
CA LYS A 95 28.86 5.43 -14.13
C LYS A 95 27.64 4.85 -13.43
N GLN A 96 26.62 4.40 -14.16
CA GLN A 96 25.45 3.77 -13.52
C GLN A 96 25.45 2.27 -13.80
N GLY A 97 25.08 1.48 -12.79
CA GLY A 97 24.58 0.13 -13.01
C GLY A 97 25.53 -1.03 -12.70
N GLN A 98 26.53 -0.87 -11.83
CA GLN A 98 27.14 -2.05 -11.20
C GLN A 98 26.28 -2.54 -10.03
N LEU A 99 26.37 -3.83 -9.73
CA LEU A 99 25.70 -4.45 -8.59
C LEU A 99 26.05 -3.76 -7.27
N SER A 100 27.34 -3.49 -7.05
CA SER A 100 27.88 -2.81 -5.87
C SER A 100 27.45 -1.34 -5.73
N ASP A 101 26.92 -0.74 -6.81
CA ASP A 101 26.41 0.63 -6.78
C ASP A 101 24.99 0.68 -6.18
N VAL A 102 24.29 -0.45 -6.12
CA VAL A 102 22.88 -0.53 -5.70
C VAL A 102 22.69 -1.42 -4.48
N PHE A 103 23.55 -2.42 -4.31
CA PHE A 103 23.43 -3.43 -3.29
C PHE A 103 24.71 -3.60 -2.48
N ALA A 104 24.53 -3.93 -1.20
CA ALA A 104 25.58 -4.41 -0.31
C ALA A 104 25.02 -5.56 0.53
N VAL A 105 25.86 -6.52 0.87
CA VAL A 105 25.52 -7.63 1.76
C VAL A 105 26.17 -7.38 3.11
N TYR A 106 25.46 -7.70 4.19
CA TYR A 106 25.99 -7.64 5.54
C TYR A 106 25.70 -8.93 6.29
N ASP A 107 26.73 -9.45 6.94
CA ASP A 107 26.65 -10.62 7.80
C ASP A 107 26.59 -10.16 9.25
N TYR A 108 25.64 -10.68 10.01
CA TYR A 108 25.46 -10.39 11.43
C TYR A 108 26.14 -11.45 12.28
N ASP A 109 27.22 -11.05 12.95
CA ASP A 109 27.92 -11.87 13.93
C ASP A 109 27.19 -11.76 15.27
N GLU A 110 26.41 -12.78 15.63
CA GLU A 110 25.63 -12.79 16.88
C GLU A 110 26.51 -12.74 18.14
N ALA A 111 27.72 -13.32 18.10
CA ALA A 111 28.62 -13.37 19.25
C ALA A 111 29.29 -12.01 19.51
N ALA A 112 29.70 -11.30 18.45
CA ALA A 112 30.21 -9.93 18.55
C ALA A 112 29.09 -8.87 18.58
N GLU A 113 27.86 -9.27 18.22
CA GLU A 113 26.72 -8.40 17.93
C GLU A 113 27.07 -7.30 16.92
N GLU A 114 27.78 -7.65 15.85
CA GLU A 114 28.31 -6.69 14.87
C GLU A 114 27.91 -7.07 13.45
N PHE A 115 27.70 -6.06 12.60
CA PHE A 115 27.51 -6.25 11.16
C PHE A 115 28.84 -6.10 10.44
N LYS A 116 29.15 -7.05 9.56
CA LYS A 116 30.33 -7.05 8.71
C LYS A 116 29.89 -7.05 7.25
N GLU A 117 30.55 -6.25 6.42
CA GLU A 117 30.26 -6.27 4.97
C GLU A 117 30.63 -7.65 4.41
N GLY A 118 29.65 -8.31 3.81
CA GLY A 118 29.76 -9.61 3.17
C GLY A 118 29.98 -9.48 1.67
N ASP A 119 30.08 -10.63 1.00
CA ASP A 119 30.27 -10.70 -0.45
C ASP A 119 28.93 -10.61 -1.21
N LEU A 120 28.90 -9.86 -2.31
CA LEU A 120 27.76 -9.73 -3.22
C LEU A 120 27.55 -10.97 -4.12
N SER A 121 28.37 -12.01 -3.96
CA SER A 121 28.29 -13.25 -4.75
C SER A 121 26.94 -13.96 -4.68
N ILE A 122 26.13 -13.72 -3.65
CA ILE A 122 24.74 -14.20 -3.59
C ILE A 122 23.86 -13.70 -4.74
N LEU A 123 24.26 -12.59 -5.38
CA LEU A 123 23.59 -12.00 -6.55
C LEU A 123 24.33 -12.25 -7.86
N HIS A 124 25.40 -13.06 -7.86
CA HIS A 124 26.17 -13.38 -9.06
C HIS A 124 25.44 -14.44 -9.90
N ASP A 125 24.42 -13.99 -10.62
CA ASP A 125 23.83 -14.71 -11.74
C ASP A 125 24.09 -13.95 -13.05
N ALA A 126 24.62 -14.66 -14.05
CA ALA A 126 25.04 -14.04 -15.32
C ALA A 126 23.86 -13.43 -16.09
N LYS A 127 22.68 -14.08 -16.06
CA LYS A 127 21.49 -13.56 -16.74
C LYS A 127 20.99 -12.33 -15.99
N PHE A 128 20.92 -12.39 -14.66
CA PHE A 128 20.54 -11.23 -13.88
C PHE A 128 21.45 -10.03 -14.15
N GLN A 129 22.78 -10.21 -14.12
CA GLN A 129 23.74 -9.14 -14.36
C GLN A 129 23.57 -8.49 -15.75
N GLU A 130 23.35 -9.30 -16.78
CA GLU A 130 23.06 -8.80 -18.13
C GLU A 130 21.79 -7.95 -18.15
N ARG A 131 20.68 -8.48 -17.62
CA ARG A 131 19.38 -7.79 -17.63
C ARG A 131 19.40 -6.52 -16.77
N PHE A 132 20.08 -6.58 -15.63
CA PHE A 132 20.32 -5.45 -14.73
C PHE A 132 21.06 -4.31 -15.43
N GLY A 133 22.16 -4.62 -16.12
CA GLY A 133 22.92 -3.63 -16.88
C GLY A 133 22.09 -3.01 -18.01
N VAL A 134 21.31 -3.83 -18.73
CA VAL A 134 20.40 -3.34 -19.77
C VAL A 134 19.38 -2.36 -19.20
N MET A 135 18.76 -2.67 -18.06
CA MET A 135 17.76 -1.79 -17.43
C MET A 135 18.31 -0.39 -17.14
N PHE A 136 19.50 -0.27 -16.53
CA PHE A 136 20.15 1.02 -16.26
C PHE A 136 20.60 1.72 -17.55
N SER A 137 20.99 0.98 -18.58
CA SER A 137 21.35 1.57 -19.88
C SER A 137 20.16 2.20 -20.61
N VAL A 138 18.97 1.60 -20.46
CA VAL A 138 17.74 2.03 -21.16
C VAL A 138 16.98 3.09 -20.35
N ASN A 139 16.96 2.96 -19.02
CA ASN A 139 16.17 3.80 -18.13
C ASN A 139 17.10 4.66 -17.26
N LYS A 140 17.35 5.90 -17.67
CA LYS A 140 18.24 6.83 -16.94
C LYS A 140 17.73 7.18 -15.54
N ASP A 141 16.42 7.13 -15.35
CA ASP A 141 15.77 7.38 -14.05
C ASP A 141 15.49 6.06 -13.30
N ALA A 142 16.20 4.97 -13.65
CA ALA A 142 16.12 3.73 -12.92
C ALA A 142 16.67 3.93 -11.50
N ARG A 143 15.86 3.57 -10.50
CA ARG A 143 16.25 3.59 -9.09
C ARG A 143 15.70 2.38 -8.37
N PHE A 144 16.49 1.84 -7.45
CA PHE A 144 16.04 0.78 -6.57
C PHE A 144 14.93 1.32 -5.66
N HIS A 145 13.87 0.54 -5.50
CA HIS A 145 12.68 0.94 -4.76
C HIS A 145 12.56 0.20 -3.44
N ARG A 146 12.51 -1.13 -3.50
CA ARG A 146 12.38 -2.03 -2.34
C ARG A 146 12.65 -3.49 -2.70
N PHE A 147 12.85 -4.30 -1.68
CA PHE A 147 12.69 -5.74 -1.72
C PHE A 147 11.25 -6.12 -1.38
N ALA A 148 10.79 -7.27 -1.84
CA ALA A 148 9.54 -7.87 -1.37
C ALA A 148 9.65 -9.39 -1.37
N GLN A 149 9.12 -10.03 -0.33
CA GLN A 149 9.09 -11.48 -0.23
C GLN A 149 7.65 -11.96 -0.03
N VAL A 150 7.22 -12.92 -0.87
CA VAL A 150 5.91 -13.57 -0.80
C VAL A 150 6.13 -15.07 -0.85
N GLY A 151 6.09 -15.73 0.32
CA GLY A 151 6.49 -17.12 0.44
C GLY A 151 7.96 -17.31 0.03
N SER A 152 8.21 -18.18 -0.94
CA SER A 152 9.54 -18.42 -1.53
C SER A 152 9.89 -17.47 -2.68
N ASN A 153 8.96 -16.62 -3.11
CA ASN A 153 9.24 -15.63 -4.15
C ASN A 153 9.88 -14.39 -3.53
N PHE A 154 11.00 -13.97 -4.10
CA PHE A 154 11.73 -12.78 -3.71
C PHE A 154 11.82 -11.82 -4.90
N TYR A 155 11.50 -10.56 -4.68
CA TYR A 155 11.42 -9.55 -5.71
C TYR A 155 12.36 -8.39 -5.41
N MET A 156 13.18 -8.04 -6.39
CA MET A 156 13.92 -6.78 -6.40
C MET A 156 13.20 -5.81 -7.33
N VAL A 157 12.68 -4.73 -6.75
CA VAL A 157 11.79 -3.81 -7.46
C VAL A 157 12.54 -2.53 -7.79
N PHE A 158 12.57 -2.20 -9.07
CA PHE A 158 13.13 -0.97 -9.59
C PHE A 158 12.02 -0.11 -10.16
N ARG A 159 12.08 1.18 -9.87
CA ARG A 159 11.23 2.15 -10.54
C ARG A 159 11.93 2.62 -11.80
N THR A 160 11.24 2.62 -12.93
CA THR A 160 11.81 2.98 -14.24
C THR A 160 11.09 4.14 -14.92
N GLY A 161 9.91 4.53 -14.43
CA GLY A 161 9.16 5.68 -14.93
C GLY A 161 8.62 6.57 -13.81
N SER A 162 7.73 7.50 -14.19
CA SER A 162 7.10 8.47 -13.29
C SER A 162 5.83 7.94 -12.64
N LYS A 163 5.15 6.94 -13.23
CA LYS A 163 3.93 6.37 -12.65
C LYS A 163 4.24 5.34 -11.58
N VAL A 164 3.26 5.12 -10.71
CA VAL A 164 3.35 4.11 -9.64
C VAL A 164 3.42 2.68 -10.20
N GLY A 165 2.92 2.43 -11.40
CA GLY A 165 3.02 1.12 -12.06
C GLY A 165 4.31 0.90 -12.86
N ASP A 166 5.11 1.95 -13.10
CA ASP A 166 6.28 1.87 -13.99
C ASP A 166 7.47 1.25 -13.23
N VAL A 167 7.44 -0.09 -13.13
CA VAL A 167 8.44 -0.87 -12.42
C VAL A 167 9.04 -1.98 -13.28
N THR A 168 10.33 -2.21 -13.11
CA THR A 168 11.02 -3.43 -13.53
C THR A 168 11.22 -4.29 -12.30
N VAL A 169 10.85 -5.57 -12.37
CA VAL A 169 10.91 -6.47 -11.22
C VAL A 169 11.70 -7.72 -11.57
N TYR A 170 12.82 -7.91 -10.86
CA TYR A 170 13.60 -9.14 -10.93
C TYR A 170 13.09 -10.10 -9.88
N LYS A 171 12.61 -11.25 -10.33
CA LYS A 171 12.15 -12.34 -9.49
C LYS A 171 13.27 -13.32 -9.25
N TRP A 172 13.35 -13.75 -8.01
CA TRP A 172 14.23 -14.77 -7.48
C TRP A 172 13.40 -15.73 -6.65
N LEU A 173 13.92 -16.93 -6.45
CA LEU A 173 13.47 -17.83 -5.41
C LEU A 173 14.43 -17.71 -4.23
N ILE A 174 13.88 -17.60 -3.02
CA ILE A 174 14.65 -17.62 -1.78
C ILE A 174 14.47 -18.97 -1.09
N ASN A 175 15.60 -19.64 -0.84
CA ASN A 175 15.64 -20.88 -0.09
C ASN A 175 15.63 -20.62 1.43
N PRO A 176 15.27 -21.60 2.27
CA PRO A 176 15.28 -21.44 3.73
C PRO A 176 16.64 -21.06 4.34
N ASP A 177 17.73 -21.39 3.64
CA ASP A 177 19.11 -21.03 4.02
C ASP A 177 19.51 -19.60 3.57
N GLY A 178 18.61 -18.88 2.90
CA GLY A 178 18.85 -17.52 2.40
C GLY A 178 19.43 -17.46 0.99
N GLN A 179 19.77 -18.59 0.36
CA GLN A 179 20.29 -18.58 -1.02
C GLN A 179 19.23 -18.08 -2.00
N LEU A 180 19.68 -17.26 -2.96
CA LEU A 180 18.84 -16.72 -4.02
C LEU A 180 19.12 -17.44 -5.35
N VAL A 181 18.05 -17.84 -6.03
CA VAL A 181 18.10 -18.42 -7.38
C VAL A 181 17.35 -17.50 -8.33
N TYR A 182 18.03 -16.96 -9.33
CA TYR A 182 17.41 -16.05 -10.29
C TYR A 182 16.38 -16.79 -11.16
N ASP A 183 15.20 -16.18 -11.33
CA ASP A 183 14.12 -16.71 -12.16
C ASP A 183 14.01 -15.91 -13.47
N HIS A 184 13.45 -14.69 -13.40
CA HIS A 184 13.25 -13.82 -14.57
C HIS A 184 13.02 -12.34 -14.21
N ASP A 185 13.04 -11.46 -15.20
CA ASP A 185 12.83 -9.99 -15.07
C ASP A 185 11.43 -9.50 -15.51
N ARG A 186 10.52 -10.42 -15.82
CA ARG A 186 9.14 -10.13 -16.27
C ARG A 186 8.08 -10.23 -15.17
N ALA A 187 8.47 -9.96 -13.93
CA ALA A 187 7.61 -10.20 -12.77
C ALA A 187 6.76 -9.00 -12.34
N ALA A 188 6.73 -7.89 -13.11
CA ALA A 188 6.06 -6.66 -12.70
C ALA A 188 4.56 -6.87 -12.39
N ASN A 189 3.81 -7.51 -13.30
CA ASN A 189 2.38 -7.77 -13.09
C ASN A 189 2.13 -8.75 -11.94
N GLU A 190 2.93 -9.82 -11.83
CA GLU A 190 2.84 -10.78 -10.72
C GLU A 190 3.09 -10.07 -9.38
N TYR A 191 4.14 -9.26 -9.29
CA TYR A 191 4.46 -8.49 -8.09
C TYR A 191 3.34 -7.50 -7.72
N LEU A 192 2.83 -6.74 -8.69
CA LEU A 192 1.76 -5.75 -8.43
C LEU A 192 0.45 -6.41 -7.95
N THR A 193 0.21 -7.67 -8.31
CA THR A 193 -1.01 -8.39 -7.92
C THR A 193 -0.85 -9.26 -6.66
N THR A 194 0.37 -9.72 -6.34
CA THR A 194 0.60 -10.70 -5.26
C THR A 194 1.38 -10.16 -4.07
N ALA A 195 2.19 -9.12 -4.24
CA ALA A 195 3.09 -8.61 -3.19
C ALA A 195 2.44 -7.58 -2.27
N PHE A 196 1.16 -7.27 -2.49
CA PHE A 196 0.37 -6.38 -1.67
C PHE A 196 -0.84 -7.14 -1.15
N PRO A 197 -1.24 -6.94 0.12
CA PRO A 197 -2.53 -7.42 0.57
C PRO A 197 -3.61 -6.79 -0.31
N ALA A 198 -4.70 -7.52 -0.54
CA ALA A 198 -5.86 -6.93 -1.17
C ALA A 198 -6.30 -5.70 -0.37
N GLU A 199 -6.54 -4.58 -1.06
CA GLU A 199 -7.00 -3.34 -0.43
C GLU A 199 -8.32 -3.56 0.33
N PHE A 200 -9.13 -4.48 -0.17
CA PHE A 200 -10.41 -4.87 0.39
C PHE A 200 -10.40 -6.37 0.73
N ASN A 201 -11.22 -6.75 1.71
CA ASN A 201 -11.50 -8.16 2.02
C ASN A 201 -12.60 -8.77 1.13
N PHE A 202 -12.94 -8.08 0.04
CA PHE A 202 -13.88 -8.51 -0.99
C PHE A 202 -13.30 -8.22 -2.37
N GLN A 203 -13.89 -8.82 -3.41
CA GLN A 203 -13.51 -8.57 -4.80
C GLN A 203 -14.62 -7.80 -5.50
N TRP A 204 -14.22 -6.80 -6.29
CA TRP A 204 -15.12 -6.12 -7.21
C TRP A 204 -15.48 -7.05 -8.36
N ILE A 205 -16.77 -7.16 -8.63
CA ILE A 205 -17.36 -8.02 -9.66
C ILE A 205 -17.92 -7.11 -10.73
N ASN A 206 -17.50 -7.34 -11.98
CA ASN A 206 -18.14 -6.73 -13.13
C ASN A 206 -19.37 -7.56 -13.51
N PRO A 207 -20.57 -6.96 -13.67
CA PRO A 207 -21.70 -7.63 -14.26
C PRO A 207 -21.36 -8.19 -15.65
N THR A 208 -21.91 -9.35 -15.93
CA THR A 208 -21.80 -10.03 -17.21
C THR A 208 -22.98 -9.66 -18.12
N PRO A 209 -22.90 -9.91 -19.43
CA PRO A 209 -24.04 -9.69 -20.33
C PRO A 209 -25.32 -10.44 -19.92
N SER A 210 -25.20 -11.58 -19.23
CA SER A 210 -26.35 -12.33 -18.69
C SER A 210 -27.04 -11.65 -17.49
N ASP A 211 -26.39 -10.69 -16.87
CA ASP A 211 -26.95 -9.94 -15.75
C ASP A 211 -27.85 -8.79 -16.24
N VAL A 212 -27.81 -8.45 -17.53
CA VAL A 212 -28.66 -7.41 -18.13
C VAL A 212 -30.07 -7.94 -18.36
N ARG A 213 -31.07 -7.19 -17.92
CA ARG A 213 -32.50 -7.42 -18.19
C ARG A 213 -32.94 -6.42 -19.26
N HIS A 214 -33.40 -6.94 -20.39
CA HIS A 214 -33.84 -6.14 -21.52
C HIS A 214 -35.35 -5.87 -21.46
N GLY A 215 -35.77 -4.70 -21.89
CA GLY A 215 -37.18 -4.28 -21.96
C GLY A 215 -37.28 -2.78 -22.19
N ASP A 216 -38.43 -2.19 -21.84
CA ASP A 216 -38.66 -0.75 -21.99
C ASP A 216 -37.72 0.08 -21.10
N ASN A 217 -37.47 -0.41 -19.88
CA ASN A 217 -36.51 0.15 -18.94
C ASN A 217 -35.43 -0.91 -18.61
N PRO A 218 -34.40 -1.02 -19.47
CA PRO A 218 -33.36 -2.03 -19.29
C PRO A 218 -32.48 -1.71 -18.07
N HIS A 219 -32.06 -2.75 -17.37
CA HIS A 219 -31.31 -2.61 -16.12
C HIS A 219 -30.38 -3.80 -15.87
N VAL A 220 -29.37 -3.62 -15.03
CA VAL A 220 -28.42 -4.67 -14.64
C VAL A 220 -28.83 -5.28 -13.30
N SER A 221 -28.98 -6.60 -13.26
CA SER A 221 -29.22 -7.37 -12.04
C SER A 221 -27.91 -7.52 -11.25
N ILE A 222 -27.93 -7.10 -10.00
CA ILE A 222 -26.88 -7.36 -9.01
C ILE A 222 -27.33 -8.54 -8.16
N GLN A 223 -26.92 -9.74 -8.57
CA GLN A 223 -27.22 -11.00 -7.88
C GLN A 223 -28.72 -11.24 -7.64
N ASP A 224 -29.59 -10.76 -8.53
CA ASP A 224 -31.06 -10.82 -8.42
C ASP A 224 -31.62 -10.24 -7.10
N ARG A 225 -30.88 -9.29 -6.50
CA ARG A 225 -31.26 -8.61 -5.25
C ARG A 225 -31.56 -7.13 -5.46
N VAL A 226 -30.77 -6.47 -6.28
CA VAL A 226 -30.87 -5.04 -6.60
C VAL A 226 -30.66 -4.88 -8.10
N PHE A 227 -31.34 -3.91 -8.70
CA PHE A 227 -31.33 -3.71 -10.14
C PHE A 227 -30.94 -2.27 -10.45
N VAL A 228 -29.90 -2.08 -11.25
CA VAL A 228 -29.36 -0.76 -11.61
C VAL A 228 -29.86 -0.38 -13.00
N GLU A 229 -30.71 0.63 -13.06
CA GLU A 229 -31.30 1.16 -14.28
C GLU A 229 -30.65 2.49 -14.65
N CYS A 230 -30.37 2.71 -15.93
CA CYS A 230 -29.86 3.99 -16.44
C CYS A 230 -30.66 4.37 -17.69
N VAL A 231 -31.80 5.02 -17.45
CA VAL A 231 -32.81 5.36 -18.48
C VAL A 231 -33.40 6.72 -18.14
N GLY A 232 -33.76 7.51 -19.16
CA GLY A 232 -34.43 8.81 -18.94
C GLY A 232 -33.54 9.93 -18.41
N GLY A 233 -32.24 9.67 -18.27
CA GLY A 233 -31.26 10.60 -17.74
C GLY A 233 -31.04 10.50 -16.23
N ASP A 234 -31.52 9.43 -15.60
CA ASP A 234 -31.26 9.12 -14.19
C ASP A 234 -30.65 7.73 -14.04
N LEU A 235 -29.75 7.57 -13.07
CA LEU A 235 -29.34 6.29 -12.51
C LEU A 235 -30.29 5.94 -11.37
N THR A 236 -31.03 4.85 -11.51
CA THR A 236 -32.07 4.42 -10.57
C THR A 236 -31.76 3.04 -10.01
N ILE A 237 -31.84 2.92 -8.69
CA ILE A 237 -31.69 1.66 -7.97
C ILE A 237 -33.07 1.09 -7.65
N LYS A 238 -33.34 -0.14 -8.08
CA LYS A 238 -34.62 -0.85 -7.85
C LYS A 238 -34.41 -2.13 -7.05
N ILE A 239 -35.49 -2.61 -6.44
CA ILE A 239 -35.53 -3.89 -5.69
C ILE A 239 -36.41 -4.95 -6.37
N GLU A 240 -37.01 -4.62 -7.51
CA GLU A 240 -37.87 -5.50 -8.28
C GLU A 240 -37.30 -5.69 -9.69
N ASP A 241 -37.26 -6.94 -10.17
CA ASP A 241 -36.93 -7.28 -11.57
C ASP A 241 -38.14 -6.98 -12.45
N ASN A 242 -38.37 -5.70 -12.73
CA ASN A 242 -39.43 -5.26 -13.63
C ASN A 242 -38.88 -4.21 -14.61
N THR A 243 -38.97 -4.55 -15.89
CA THR A 243 -38.54 -3.69 -17.01
C THR A 243 -39.66 -2.82 -17.57
N ALA A 244 -40.92 -3.07 -17.19
CA ALA A 244 -42.09 -2.33 -17.69
C ALA A 244 -42.49 -1.19 -16.75
N THR A 245 -42.52 -1.45 -15.44
CA THR A 245 -42.92 -0.50 -14.40
C THR A 245 -42.13 -0.77 -13.13
N GLY A 246 -41.46 0.21 -12.55
CA GLY A 246 -40.76 0.04 -11.28
C GLY A 246 -40.64 1.36 -10.54
N GLU A 247 -40.83 1.31 -9.22
CA GLU A 247 -40.50 2.43 -8.34
C GLU A 247 -39.06 2.22 -7.84
N GLY A 248 -38.17 3.15 -8.15
CA GLY A 248 -36.81 3.14 -7.65
C GLY A 248 -36.79 3.47 -6.15
N ILE A 249 -35.93 2.80 -5.40
CA ILE A 249 -35.67 3.15 -3.99
C ILE A 249 -34.68 4.32 -3.88
N TYR A 250 -33.95 4.61 -4.95
CA TYR A 250 -33.03 5.73 -5.09
C TYR A 250 -32.91 6.10 -6.56
N SER A 251 -32.74 7.40 -6.84
CA SER A 251 -32.51 7.92 -8.18
C SER A 251 -31.67 9.19 -8.10
N GLU A 252 -30.70 9.32 -9.00
CA GLU A 252 -29.90 10.53 -9.18
C GLU A 252 -29.71 10.81 -10.68
N PRO A 253 -29.61 12.09 -11.09
CA PRO A 253 -29.41 12.43 -12.49
C PRO A 253 -28.00 12.07 -12.96
N VAL A 254 -27.88 11.56 -14.19
CA VAL A 254 -26.58 11.35 -14.86
C VAL A 254 -26.16 12.59 -15.66
N GLU A 255 -24.86 12.73 -15.93
CA GLU A 255 -24.33 13.87 -16.69
C GLU A 255 -24.81 13.89 -18.15
N ASP A 256 -24.78 12.73 -18.82
CA ASP A 256 -25.34 12.58 -20.18
C ASP A 256 -26.71 11.91 -20.11
N ARG A 257 -27.76 12.69 -20.42
CA ARG A 257 -29.14 12.21 -20.39
C ARG A 257 -29.44 11.13 -21.44
N ASN A 258 -28.57 10.94 -22.42
CA ASN A 258 -28.70 9.90 -23.44
C ASN A 258 -27.93 8.62 -23.08
N GLN A 259 -27.22 8.60 -21.95
CA GLN A 259 -26.52 7.43 -21.45
C GLN A 259 -27.50 6.26 -21.30
N LYS A 260 -27.10 5.10 -21.82
CA LYS A 260 -27.85 3.85 -21.69
C LYS A 260 -27.18 2.96 -20.65
N VAL A 261 -27.90 1.90 -20.27
CA VAL A 261 -27.36 0.86 -19.39
C VAL A 261 -26.03 0.26 -19.89
N ASP A 262 -25.87 0.11 -21.21
CA ASP A 262 -24.66 -0.46 -21.82
C ASP A 262 -23.45 0.51 -21.75
N ASP A 263 -23.71 1.80 -21.53
CA ASP A 263 -22.68 2.83 -21.38
C ASP A 263 -22.21 2.96 -19.91
N ALA A 264 -22.90 2.31 -18.97
CA ALA A 264 -22.57 2.35 -17.55
C ALA A 264 -21.48 1.31 -17.20
N GLU A 265 -20.36 1.77 -16.64
CA GLU A 265 -19.37 0.89 -16.03
C GLU A 265 -19.80 0.60 -14.58
N ILE A 266 -20.32 -0.60 -14.35
CA ILE A 266 -20.82 -1.03 -13.06
C ILE A 266 -19.85 -2.06 -12.47
N GLN A 267 -19.48 -1.86 -11.22
CA GLN A 267 -18.82 -2.87 -10.39
C GLN A 267 -19.56 -2.98 -9.07
N TYR A 268 -19.63 -4.18 -8.52
CA TYR A 268 -20.25 -4.39 -7.22
C TYR A 268 -19.46 -5.39 -6.37
N ALA A 269 -19.68 -5.37 -5.06
CA ALA A 269 -19.20 -6.41 -4.16
C ALA A 269 -20.27 -6.82 -3.14
N ILE A 270 -20.28 -8.09 -2.75
CA ILE A 270 -21.21 -8.61 -1.74
C ILE A 270 -20.45 -8.85 -0.44
N GLN A 271 -20.83 -8.13 0.61
CA GLN A 271 -20.28 -8.31 1.95
C GLN A 271 -21.39 -8.60 2.95
N GLY A 272 -21.69 -9.90 3.12
CA GLY A 272 -22.81 -10.36 3.94
C GLY A 272 -24.13 -9.82 3.38
N ALA A 273 -24.80 -8.96 4.16
CA ALA A 273 -26.05 -8.32 3.73
C ALA A 273 -25.84 -7.12 2.80
N LEU A 274 -24.64 -6.54 2.76
CA LEU A 274 -24.34 -5.32 2.00
C LEU A 274 -24.03 -5.65 0.54
N ILE A 275 -24.50 -4.77 -0.34
CA ILE A 275 -24.10 -4.65 -1.74
C ILE A 275 -23.40 -3.29 -1.84
N LEU A 276 -22.12 -3.33 -2.19
CA LEU A 276 -21.26 -2.17 -2.40
C LEU A 276 -21.14 -1.88 -3.89
#